data_AF-A0A077FEL2-F1
#
_entry.id   AF-A0A077FEL2-F1
#
_cell.length_a   1.000
_cell.length_b   1.000
_cell.length_c   1.000
_cell.angle_alpha   90.00
_cell.angle_beta   90.00
_cell.angle_gamma   90.00
#
_symmetry.space_group_name_H-M   'P 1'
#
loop_
_entity.id
_entity.type
_entity.pdbx_description
1 polymer ?
#
loop_
_entity_poly.entity_id
_entity_poly.type
_entity_poly.pdbx_seq_one_letter_code
_entity_poly.pdbx_strand_id
1 'polypeptide(L)'
;MSTFAVFGMTADVALSAPLELTLTDWNLAVEQQAANIMSGGKVKQLSQMFDAPQYAQQFMELTRKTDKFRDLRIRAKCVITDAKGKPVINVKTKAPKIGWLDFQPEERAA
;
A
#
# COMPACT_ATOMS: atom_id res chain seq x y z
N MET A 1 34.16 -0.70 35.88
CA MET A 1 33.61 -2.05 35.64
C MET A 1 33.71 -2.30 34.14
N SER A 2 34.54 -3.24 33.69
CA SER A 2 34.78 -3.43 32.25
C SER A 2 34.03 -4.67 31.77
N THR A 3 33.11 -4.50 30.83
CA THR A 3 32.39 -5.59 30.18
C THR A 3 33.21 -6.07 28.99
N PHE A 4 33.54 -7.36 28.96
CA PHE A 4 34.27 -7.98 27.86
C PHE A 4 33.36 -9.00 27.16
N ALA A 5 33.44 -9.05 25.82
CA ALA A 5 32.77 -10.04 25.00
C ALA A 5 33.80 -10.78 24.14
N VAL A 6 33.59 -12.08 23.92
CA VAL A 6 34.40 -12.91 23.04
C VAL A 6 33.66 -13.05 21.71
N PHE A 7 34.33 -12.65 20.63
CA PHE A 7 33.84 -12.81 19.27
C PHE A 7 34.64 -13.91 18.58
N GLY A 8 33.94 -14.88 17.99
CA GLY A 8 34.52 -15.99 17.23
C GLY A 8 33.49 -16.59 16.29
N MET A 9 33.95 -17.32 15.27
CA MET A 9 33.13 -18.01 14.29
C MET A 9 33.51 -19.49 14.31
N THR A 10 32.57 -20.36 14.71
CA THR A 10 32.75 -21.82 14.65
C THR A 10 32.11 -22.37 13.37
N ALA A 11 32.54 -23.55 12.90
CA ALA A 11 31.95 -24.20 11.72
C ALA A 11 30.43 -24.39 11.86
N ASP A 12 29.98 -24.61 13.09
CA ASP A 12 28.59 -24.71 13.52
C ASP A 12 27.84 -23.37 13.36
N VAL A 13 28.51 -22.23 13.57
CA VAL A 13 27.95 -20.88 13.28
C VAL A 13 28.00 -20.58 11.77
N ALA A 14 28.97 -21.10 11.02
CA ALA A 14 29.05 -20.93 9.56
C ALA A 14 28.00 -21.77 8.79
N LEU A 15 27.54 -22.89 9.36
CA LEU A 15 26.39 -23.66 8.87
C LEU A 15 25.04 -22.98 9.16
N SER A 16 25.02 -21.79 9.80
CA SER A 16 23.83 -20.94 9.91
C SER A 16 23.51 -20.17 8.61
N ALA A 17 23.26 -20.97 7.58
CA ALA A 17 22.28 -20.83 6.51
C ALA A 17 21.93 -19.42 5.98
N PRO A 18 22.29 -19.11 4.73
CA PRO A 18 21.30 -18.61 3.79
C PRO A 18 20.48 -19.82 3.34
N LEU A 19 19.27 -19.98 3.89
CA LEU A 19 18.23 -20.73 3.16
C LEU A 19 17.97 -19.91 1.89
N GLU A 20 18.74 -20.16 0.83
CA GLU A 20 18.33 -19.81 -0.51
C GLU A 20 17.04 -20.58 -0.76
N LEU A 21 15.90 -19.93 -0.45
CA LEU A 21 14.59 -20.45 -0.74
C LEU A 21 14.62 -20.84 -2.22
N THR A 22 14.38 -22.11 -2.52
CA THR A 22 14.36 -22.57 -3.90
C THR A 22 13.36 -21.71 -4.67
N LEU A 23 13.61 -21.43 -5.96
CA LEU A 23 12.72 -20.56 -6.76
C LEU A 23 11.25 -21.00 -6.67
N THR A 24 11.02 -22.31 -6.54
CA THR A 24 9.72 -22.92 -6.29
C THR A 24 9.09 -22.53 -4.96
N ASP A 25 9.83 -22.61 -3.86
CA ASP A 25 9.34 -22.22 -2.53
C ASP A 25 9.06 -20.72 -2.46
N TRP A 26 9.89 -19.91 -3.14
CA TRP A 26 9.66 -18.48 -3.26
C TRP A 26 8.36 -18.16 -4.01
N ASN A 27 8.14 -18.78 -5.17
CA ASN A 27 6.93 -18.56 -5.95
C ASN A 27 5.67 -18.97 -5.14
N LEU A 28 5.72 -20.10 -4.43
CA LEU A 28 4.62 -20.55 -3.59
C LEU A 28 4.36 -19.58 -2.45
N ALA A 29 5.40 -19.07 -1.78
CA ALA A 29 5.26 -18.06 -0.74
C ALA A 29 4.65 -16.75 -1.27
N VAL A 30 5.05 -16.32 -2.47
CA VAL A 30 4.50 -15.14 -3.15
C VAL A 30 3.02 -15.35 -3.50
N GLU A 31 2.63 -16.51 -4.00
CA GLU A 31 1.25 -16.84 -4.31
C GLU A 31 0.37 -16.84 -3.05
N GLN A 32 0.85 -17.44 -1.96
CA GLN A 32 0.15 -17.42 -0.67
C GLN A 32 0.02 -16.01 -0.11
N GLN A 33 1.08 -15.21 -0.20
CA GLN A 33 1.04 -13.81 0.22
C GLN A 33 0.07 -13.00 -0.63
N ALA A 34 0.06 -13.21 -1.95
CA ALA A 34 -0.89 -12.57 -2.85
C ALA A 34 -2.33 -12.96 -2.50
N ALA A 35 -2.60 -14.25 -2.25
CA ALA A 35 -3.91 -14.71 -1.81
C ALA A 35 -4.34 -14.07 -0.48
N ASN A 36 -3.42 -13.93 0.48
CA ASN A 36 -3.69 -13.27 1.77
C ASN A 36 -3.95 -11.76 1.62
N ILE A 37 -3.22 -11.08 0.74
CA ILE A 37 -3.47 -9.67 0.44
C ILE A 37 -4.83 -9.51 -0.27
N MET A 38 -5.12 -10.40 -1.22
CA MET A 38 -6.37 -10.42 -1.97
C MET A 38 -7.57 -10.88 -1.13
N SER A 39 -7.37 -11.52 0.02
CA SER A 39 -8.41 -11.86 1.01
C SER A 39 -8.57 -10.80 2.11
N GLY A 40 -7.51 -10.05 2.42
CA GLY A 40 -7.52 -8.94 3.38
C GLY A 40 -8.33 -7.72 2.93
N GLY A 41 -8.82 -6.91 3.88
CA GLY A 41 -9.57 -5.67 3.60
C GLY A 41 -8.72 -4.43 3.28
N LYS A 42 -7.39 -4.56 3.26
CA LYS A 42 -6.48 -3.42 3.03
C LYS A 42 -6.35 -3.13 1.53
N VAL A 43 -6.82 -1.95 1.11
CA VAL A 43 -6.62 -1.45 -0.25
C VAL A 43 -5.25 -0.75 -0.36
N LYS A 44 -4.46 -1.11 -1.37
CA LYS A 44 -3.19 -0.44 -1.71
C LYS A 44 -3.34 0.47 -2.93
N GLN A 45 -2.48 1.47 -3.04
CA GLN A 45 -2.38 2.32 -4.23
C GLN A 45 -1.71 1.51 -5.36
N LEU A 46 -2.42 1.35 -6.48
CA LEU A 46 -1.98 0.55 -7.63
C LEU A 46 -1.28 1.37 -8.73
N SER A 47 -1.56 2.67 -8.80
CA SER A 47 -1.04 3.58 -9.82
C SER A 47 -0.20 4.71 -9.22
N GLN A 48 0.54 5.42 -10.07
CA GLN A 48 1.03 6.75 -9.72
C GLN A 48 -0.13 7.73 -9.46
N MET A 49 0.16 8.86 -8.83
CA MET A 49 -0.82 9.94 -8.68
C MET A 49 -1.00 10.63 -10.03
N PHE A 50 -2.25 10.78 -10.45
CA PHE A 50 -2.62 11.51 -11.66
C PHE A 50 -3.19 12.88 -11.29
N ASP A 51 -2.93 13.88 -12.14
CA ASP A 51 -3.44 15.24 -11.94
C ASP A 51 -4.95 15.36 -12.25
N ALA A 52 -5.47 14.49 -13.13
CA ALA A 52 -6.85 14.54 -13.59
C ALA A 52 -7.57 13.20 -13.41
N PRO A 53 -8.87 13.21 -13.04
CA PRO A 53 -9.63 11.99 -12.76
C PRO A 53 -9.85 11.11 -14.00
N GLN A 54 -9.85 11.69 -15.21
CA GLN A 54 -10.03 10.94 -16.46
C GLN A 54 -8.89 9.94 -16.69
N TYR A 55 -7.65 10.32 -16.38
CA TYR A 55 -6.50 9.41 -16.48
C TYR A 55 -6.59 8.25 -15.46
N ALA A 56 -7.10 8.52 -14.26
CA ALA A 56 -7.34 7.47 -13.26
C ALA A 56 -8.45 6.49 -13.72
N GLN A 57 -9.50 6.99 -14.39
CA GLN A 57 -10.54 6.16 -14.99
C GLN A 57 -9.98 5.26 -16.10
N GLN A 58 -9.18 5.82 -17.01
CA GLN A 58 -8.52 5.05 -18.07
C GLN A 58 -7.62 3.95 -17.51
N PHE A 59 -6.86 4.26 -16.45
CA PHE A 59 -6.04 3.26 -15.77
C PHE A 59 -6.89 2.14 -15.19
N MET A 60 -8.01 2.46 -14.53
CA MET A 60 -8.94 1.45 -14.03
C MET A 60 -9.51 0.56 -15.14
N GLU A 61 -9.85 1.13 -16.30
CA GLU A 61 -10.33 0.36 -17.45
C GLU A 61 -9.27 -0.60 -17.99
N LEU A 62 -8.00 -0.18 -18.03
CA LEU A 62 -6.89 -1.04 -18.42
C LEU A 62 -6.68 -2.17 -17.41
N THR A 63 -6.67 -1.86 -16.10
CA THR A 63 -6.52 -2.88 -15.05
C THR A 63 -7.65 -3.91 -15.12
N ARG A 64 -8.89 -3.48 -15.39
CA ARG A 64 -10.04 -4.39 -15.56
C ARG A 64 -9.90 -5.38 -16.71
N LYS A 65 -9.16 -5.01 -17.76
CA LYS A 65 -8.95 -5.85 -18.95
C LYS A 65 -7.80 -6.83 -18.77
N THR A 66 -6.77 -6.45 -18.01
CA THR A 66 -5.50 -7.17 -17.95
C THR A 66 -5.41 -8.18 -16.81
N ASP A 67 -5.98 -7.88 -15.64
CA ASP A 67 -5.65 -8.62 -14.41
C ASP A 67 -6.85 -8.84 -13.47
N LYS A 68 -6.67 -9.71 -12.47
CA LYS A 68 -7.62 -9.92 -11.37
C LYS A 68 -7.57 -8.72 -10.43
N PHE A 69 -8.70 -8.08 -10.22
CA PHE A 69 -8.81 -6.91 -9.35
C PHE A 69 -9.88 -7.11 -8.28
N ARG A 70 -9.75 -6.36 -7.19
CA ARG A 70 -10.73 -6.30 -6.09
C ARG A 70 -10.88 -4.85 -5.64
N ASP A 71 -12.12 -4.39 -5.48
CA ASP A 71 -12.47 -3.07 -4.93
C ASP A 71 -11.71 -1.88 -5.55
N LEU A 72 -11.70 -1.79 -6.89
CA LEU A 72 -11.09 -0.64 -7.58
C LEU A 72 -11.89 0.64 -7.27
N ARG A 73 -11.24 1.60 -6.61
CA ARG A 73 -11.79 2.92 -6.28
C ARG A 73 -10.79 4.00 -6.64
N ILE A 74 -11.27 5.10 -7.20
CA ILE A 74 -10.47 6.32 -7.36
C ILE A 74 -10.48 7.04 -6.02
N ARG A 75 -9.30 7.39 -5.50
CA ARG A 75 -9.16 8.21 -4.29
C ARG A 75 -8.41 9.48 -4.64
N ALA A 76 -8.94 10.62 -4.20
CA ALA A 76 -8.30 11.90 -4.32
C ALA A 76 -7.64 12.28 -2.98
N LYS A 77 -6.45 12.90 -3.05
CA LYS A 77 -5.84 13.53 -1.87
C LYS A 77 -6.53 14.86 -1.64
N CYS A 78 -7.36 14.94 -0.61
CA CYS A 78 -8.09 16.15 -0.28
C CYS A 78 -7.86 16.52 1.18
N VAL A 79 -8.13 17.77 1.51
CA VAL A 79 -8.20 18.19 2.92
C VAL A 79 -9.37 17.45 3.57
N ILE A 80 -9.10 16.68 4.62
CA ILE A 80 -10.14 16.00 5.39
C ILE A 80 -10.95 17.09 6.08
N THR A 81 -12.22 17.20 5.70
CA THR A 81 -13.20 18.05 6.36
C THR A 81 -13.95 17.24 7.42
N ASP A 82 -14.23 17.86 8.55
CA ASP A 82 -15.10 17.30 9.58
C ASP A 82 -16.58 17.36 9.12
N ALA A 83 -17.49 16.70 9.83
CA ALA A 83 -18.94 16.63 9.52
C ALA A 83 -19.63 18.01 9.40
N LYS A 84 -18.95 19.09 9.81
CA LYS A 84 -19.39 20.49 9.70
C LYS A 84 -18.66 21.29 8.61
N GLY A 85 -17.95 20.62 7.70
CA GLY A 85 -17.23 21.23 6.58
C GLY A 85 -15.94 21.98 6.96
N LYS A 86 -15.52 21.95 8.23
CA LYS A 86 -14.28 22.61 8.67
C LYS A 86 -13.07 21.70 8.43
N PRO A 87 -11.96 22.21 7.89
CA PRO A 87 -10.77 21.41 7.67
C PRO A 87 -10.21 20.94 9.01
N VAL A 88 -9.91 19.64 9.13
CA VAL A 88 -9.28 19.09 10.34
C VAL A 88 -7.84 19.60 10.38
N ILE A 89 -7.56 20.56 11.25
CA ILE A 89 -6.22 21.14 11.40
C ILE A 89 -5.39 20.26 12.34
N ASN A 90 -4.17 19.94 11.95
CA ASN A 90 -3.24 19.26 12.83
C ASN A 90 -2.69 20.26 13.86
N VAL A 91 -2.92 19.99 15.16
CA VAL A 91 -2.54 20.87 16.28
C VAL A 91 -1.05 21.22 16.27
N LYS A 92 -0.18 20.30 15.80
CA LYS A 92 1.27 20.49 15.79
C LYS A 92 1.78 21.31 14.60
N THR A 93 1.21 21.11 13.41
CA THR A 93 1.71 21.74 12.17
C THR A 93 0.87 22.92 11.71
N LYS A 94 -0.30 23.16 12.33
CA LYS A 94 -1.31 24.15 11.94
C LYS A 94 -1.78 24.04 10.48
N ALA A 95 -1.37 23.00 9.78
CA ALA A 95 -1.76 22.73 8.41
C ALA A 95 -3.04 21.88 8.37
N PRO A 96 -3.86 22.02 7.31
CA PRO A 96 -4.99 21.13 7.08
C PRO A 96 -4.50 19.70 6.89
N LYS A 97 -5.17 18.73 7.52
CA LYS A 97 -4.85 17.32 7.41
C LYS A 97 -5.26 16.83 6.02
N ILE A 98 -4.27 16.48 5.20
CA ILE A 98 -4.48 15.86 3.89
C ILE A 98 -4.73 14.37 4.09
N GLY A 99 -5.80 13.86 3.49
CA GLY A 99 -6.17 12.45 3.52
C GLY A 99 -6.69 11.98 2.17
N TRP A 100 -6.98 10.68 2.10
CA TRP A 100 -7.61 10.09 0.94
C TRP A 100 -9.13 10.11 1.12
N LEU A 101 -9.83 10.68 0.15
CA LEU A 101 -11.29 10.59 0.04
C LEU A 101 -11.63 9.81 -1.23
N ASP A 102 -12.67 8.98 -1.15
CA ASP A 102 -13.19 8.26 -2.33
C ASP A 102 -13.78 9.30 -3.30
N PHE A 103 -13.30 9.31 -4.54
CA PHE A 103 -13.78 10.22 -5.57
C PHE A 103 -15.12 9.73 -6.10
N GLN A 104 -16.17 10.53 -5.89
CA GLN A 104 -17.47 10.34 -6.53
C GLN A 104 -17.44 11.20 -7.81
N PRO A 105 -17.53 10.60 -9.02
CA PRO A 105 -17.78 11.41 -10.21
C PRO A 105 -19.11 12.11 -9.99
N GLU A 106 -19.12 13.44 -10.01
CA GLU A 106 -20.34 14.21 -9.79
C GLU A 106 -21.44 13.67 -10.70
N GLU A 107 -22.59 13.36 -10.10
CA GLU A 107 -23.80 12.99 -10.84
C GLU A 107 -23.96 14.02 -11.95
N ARG A 108 -23.78 13.55 -13.18
CA ARG A 108 -23.93 14.35 -14.39
C ARG A 108 -25.36 14.89 -14.34
N ALA A 109 -25.51 16.15 -13.93
CA ALA A 109 -26.77 16.86 -13.91
C ALA A 109 -27.41 16.64 -15.29
N ALA A 110 -28.55 15.94 -15.27
CA ALA A 110 -29.41 15.75 -16.43
C ALA A 110 -30.01 17.09 -16.88
#